data_AF-A0A352Q6I3-F1
#
_entry.id   AF-A0A352Q6I3-F1
#
_cell.length_a   1.000
_cell.length_b   1.000
_cell.length_c   1.000
_cell.angle_alpha   90.00
_cell.angle_beta   90.00
_cell.angle_gamma   90.00
#
_symmetry.space_group_name_H-M   'P 1'
#
loop_
_entity.id
_entity.type
_entity.pdbx_description
1 polymer ?
#
loop_
_entity_poly.entity_id
_entity_poly.type
_entity_poly.pdbx_seq_one_letter_code
_entity_poly.pdbx_strand_id
1 'polypeptide(L)'
;WRLSCQVPVKRDMKVIVPEEVFGVKQWECTVESNPNVATFIKELTLRLPEGENVDFRAGGYVQLEAPPHHVKFSDFDIEEEYRGDW
;
A
#
# COMPACT_ATOMS: atom_id res chain seq x y z
N TRP A 1 1.45 23.15 15.41
CA TRP A 1 1.53 21.72 15.07
C TRP A 1 2.82 21.13 15.64
N ARG A 2 2.80 19.86 16.07
CA ARG A 2 3.97 19.07 16.49
C ARG A 2 3.88 17.73 15.76
N LEU A 3 5.03 17.09 15.48
CA LEU A 3 5.05 15.74 14.90
C LEU A 3 4.76 14.72 16.02
N SER A 4 3.66 13.98 15.89
CA SER A 4 3.25 12.99 16.89
C SER A 4 4.37 12.00 17.22
N CYS A 5 5.11 11.54 16.21
CA CYS A 5 6.24 10.62 16.36
C CYS A 5 7.48 11.19 17.07
N GLN A 6 7.52 12.51 17.33
CA GLN A 6 8.67 13.19 17.95
C GLN A 6 8.35 13.81 19.31
N VAL A 7 7.11 13.66 19.80
CA VAL A 7 6.68 14.27 21.07
C VAL A 7 6.60 13.20 22.16
N PRO A 8 7.45 13.27 23.21
CA PRO A 8 7.33 12.39 24.36
C PRO A 8 6.11 12.75 25.21
N VAL A 9 5.31 11.75 25.59
CA VAL A 9 4.10 11.92 26.41
C VAL A 9 4.48 11.88 27.90
N LYS A 10 4.68 13.06 28.51
CA LYS A 10 5.16 13.21 29.90
C LYS A 10 4.10 13.70 30.91
N ARG A 11 2.92 14.08 30.41
CA ARG A 11 1.78 14.57 31.17
C ARG A 11 0.52 14.38 30.34
N ASP A 12 -0.64 14.53 30.95
CA ASP A 12 -1.91 14.49 30.22
C ASP A 12 -1.95 15.55 29.12
N MET A 13 -2.48 15.14 27.96
CA MET A 13 -2.54 15.96 26.76
C MET A 13 -3.91 15.81 26.11
N LYS A 14 -4.42 16.91 25.55
CA LYS A 14 -5.57 16.88 24.64
C LYS A 14 -5.03 16.91 23.22
N VAL A 15 -5.39 15.90 22.43
CA VAL A 15 -4.94 15.74 21.03
C VAL A 15 -6.16 15.80 20.12
N ILE A 16 -6.00 16.46 18.98
CA ILE A 16 -7.00 16.51 17.91
C ILE A 16 -6.32 15.94 16.66
N VAL A 17 -6.94 14.97 16.03
CA VAL A 17 -6.49 14.37 14.77
C VAL A 17 -7.61 14.45 13.73
N PRO A 18 -7.28 14.49 12.43
CA PRO A 18 -8.29 14.46 11.36
C PRO A 18 -9.19 13.23 11.49
N GLU A 19 -10.49 13.36 11.19
CA GLU A 19 -11.46 12.26 11.34
C GLU A 19 -11.15 11.05 10.42
N GLU A 20 -10.58 11.32 9.25
CA GLU A 20 -10.15 10.33 8.27
C GLU A 20 -9.17 9.28 8.81
N VAL A 21 -8.39 9.60 9.85
CA VAL A 21 -7.43 8.63 10.43
C VAL A 21 -8.11 7.52 11.22
N PHE A 22 -9.37 7.69 11.62
CA PHE A 22 -10.14 6.68 12.36
C PHE A 22 -10.83 5.67 11.43
N GLY A 23 -10.88 5.94 10.12
CA GLY A 23 -11.53 5.08 9.13
C GLY A 23 -10.63 3.97 8.55
N VAL A 24 -9.41 3.82 9.05
CA VAL A 24 -8.44 2.85 8.50
C VAL A 24 -8.92 1.44 8.80
N LYS A 25 -9.27 0.71 7.74
CA LYS A 25 -9.56 -0.72 7.77
C LYS A 25 -8.42 -1.47 7.08
N GLN A 26 -8.18 -2.69 7.52
CA GLN A 26 -7.24 -3.62 6.89
C GLN A 26 -8.03 -4.67 6.13
N TRP A 27 -7.60 -4.97 4.92
CA TRP A 27 -8.24 -5.95 4.04
C TRP A 27 -7.21 -6.93 3.52
N GLU A 28 -7.59 -8.20 3.43
CA GLU A 28 -6.86 -9.21 2.68
C GLU A 28 -7.42 -9.24 1.25
N CYS A 29 -6.58 -8.92 0.28
CA CYS A 29 -6.97 -8.80 -1.13
C CYS A 29 -6.37 -9.93 -1.95
N THR A 30 -7.05 -10.31 -3.04
CA THR A 30 -6.50 -11.26 -4.02
C THR A 30 -5.87 -10.52 -5.18
N VAL A 31 -4.66 -10.89 -5.59
CA VAL A 31 -4.03 -10.34 -6.81
C VAL A 31 -4.78 -10.86 -8.02
N GLU A 32 -5.35 -9.98 -8.83
CA GLU A 32 -5.95 -10.35 -10.13
C GLU A 32 -4.93 -10.30 -11.26
N SER A 33 -4.09 -9.27 -11.27
CA SER A 33 -3.07 -9.07 -12.30
C SER A 33 -1.90 -8.24 -11.77
N ASN A 34 -0.74 -8.39 -12.41
CA ASN A 34 0.48 -7.63 -12.12
C ASN A 34 1.39 -7.47 -13.37
N PRO A 35 0.87 -7.03 -14.53
CA PRO A 35 1.65 -6.88 -15.77
C PRO A 35 2.68 -5.77 -15.65
N ASN A 36 3.67 -5.78 -16.55
CA ASN A 36 4.58 -4.65 -16.70
C ASN A 36 3.90 -3.54 -17.51
N VAL A 37 4.11 -2.29 -17.10
CA VAL A 37 3.71 -1.08 -17.86
C VAL A 37 4.91 -0.24 -18.26
N ALA A 38 6.07 -0.55 -17.69
CA ALA A 38 7.38 -0.06 -18.09
C ALA A 38 8.44 -1.06 -17.61
N THR A 39 9.71 -0.82 -17.98
CA THR A 39 10.86 -1.65 -17.59
C THR A 39 10.87 -1.99 -16.10
N PHE A 40 10.62 -1.00 -15.24
CA PHE A 40 10.67 -1.15 -13.77
C PHE A 40 9.35 -0.86 -13.07
N ILE A 41 8.22 -0.81 -13.79
CA ILE A 41 6.91 -0.49 -13.23
C ILE A 41 5.92 -1.61 -13.58
N LYS A 42 5.19 -2.07 -12.56
CA LYS A 42 4.09 -3.03 -12.71
C LYS A 42 2.77 -2.42 -12.24
N GLU A 43 1.68 -2.81 -12.89
CA GLU A 43 0.32 -2.42 -12.51
C GLU A 43 -0.32 -3.50 -11.63
N LEU A 44 -0.35 -3.28 -10.32
CA LEU A 44 -0.93 -4.23 -9.38
C LEU A 44 -2.46 -4.05 -9.27
N THR A 45 -3.23 -4.98 -9.84
CA THR A 45 -4.69 -5.01 -9.69
C THR A 45 -5.09 -5.97 -8.58
N LEU A 46 -5.83 -5.45 -7.59
CA LEU A 46 -6.28 -6.21 -6.41
C LEU A 46 -7.80 -6.32 -6.39
N ARG A 47 -8.30 -7.55 -6.18
CA ARG A 47 -9.69 -7.82 -5.84
C ARG A 47 -9.88 -7.69 -4.34
N LEU A 48 -10.76 -6.76 -3.95
CA LEU A 48 -11.23 -6.61 -2.58
C LEU A 48 -12.12 -7.81 -2.18
N PRO A 49 -12.16 -8.18 -0.89
CA PRO A 49 -13.09 -9.20 -0.40
C PRO A 49 -14.54 -8.81 -0.65
N GLU A 50 -15.43 -9.80 -0.79
CA GLU A 50 -16.84 -9.55 -1.10
C GLU A 50 -17.50 -8.64 -0.06
N GLY A 51 -18.23 -7.63 -0.54
CA GLY A 51 -18.97 -6.68 0.31
C GLY A 51 -18.15 -5.52 0.86
N GLU A 52 -16.84 -5.48 0.62
CA GLU A 52 -16.00 -4.33 0.98
C GLU A 52 -15.90 -3.34 -0.20
N ASN A 53 -16.06 -2.06 0.11
CA ASN A 53 -15.87 -0.97 -0.84
C ASN A 53 -14.93 0.06 -0.20
N VAL A 54 -13.89 0.43 -0.93
CA VAL A 54 -12.97 1.48 -0.53
C VAL A 54 -13.53 2.79 -1.08
N ASP A 55 -14.08 3.63 -0.19
CA ASP A 55 -14.48 5.01 -0.52
C ASP A 55 -13.23 5.86 -0.81
N PHE A 56 -12.63 5.64 -1.99
CA PHE A 56 -11.41 6.31 -2.39
C PHE A 56 -11.73 7.67 -2.99
N ARG A 57 -11.05 8.72 -2.48
CA ARG A 57 -10.98 10.01 -3.16
C ARG A 57 -9.72 10.05 -4.01
N ALA A 58 -9.85 10.53 -5.25
CA ALA A 58 -8.70 10.71 -6.13
C ALA A 58 -7.58 11.51 -5.43
N GLY A 59 -6.36 10.96 -5.45
CA GLY A 59 -5.20 11.49 -4.71
C GLY A 59 -4.95 10.85 -3.35
N GLY A 60 -5.79 9.90 -2.91
CA GLY A 60 -5.51 9.05 -1.75
C GLY A 60 -4.37 8.06 -2.00
N TYR A 61 -4.03 7.29 -0.97
CA TYR A 61 -3.10 6.17 -1.08
C TYR A 61 -3.54 5.05 -0.13
N VAL A 62 -3.03 3.84 -0.37
CA VAL A 62 -3.18 2.68 0.52
C VAL A 62 -1.82 2.28 1.07
N GLN A 63 -1.80 1.60 2.21
CA GLN A 63 -0.59 1.01 2.75
C GLN A 63 -0.61 -0.50 2.47
N LEU A 64 0.49 -1.02 1.93
CA LEU A 64 0.68 -2.45 1.72
C LEU A 64 1.58 -3.00 2.82
N GLU A 65 1.12 -4.03 3.50
CA GLU A 65 1.92 -4.78 4.47
C GLU A 65 2.47 -6.05 3.81
N ALA A 66 3.77 -6.28 3.98
CA ALA A 66 4.42 -7.49 3.52
C ALA A 66 4.89 -8.30 4.73
N PRO A 67 4.41 -9.55 4.94
CA PRO A 67 4.93 -10.41 6.00
C PRO A 67 6.40 -10.76 5.72
N PRO A 68 7.17 -11.29 6.69
CA PRO A 68 8.53 -11.75 6.44
C PRO A 68 8.58 -12.76 5.29
N HIS A 69 9.36 -12.46 4.25
CA HIS A 69 9.47 -13.28 3.05
C HIS A 69 10.89 -13.18 2.47
N HIS A 70 11.21 -14.09 1.55
CA HIS A 70 12.41 -14.04 0.75
C HIS A 70 12.01 -14.11 -0.72
N VAL A 71 12.47 -13.14 -1.52
CA VAL A 71 12.12 -12.99 -2.93
C VAL A 71 13.39 -12.80 -3.75
N LYS A 72 13.41 -13.35 -4.97
CA LYS A 72 14.50 -13.17 -5.92
C LYS A 72 13.97 -12.48 -7.17
N PHE A 73 14.74 -11.55 -7.73
CA PHE A 73 14.40 -10.92 -9.00
C PHE A 73 14.38 -11.91 -10.17
N SER A 74 15.11 -13.03 -10.06
CA SER A 74 15.03 -14.13 -11.04
C SER A 74 13.65 -14.76 -11.17
N ASP A 75 12.81 -14.61 -10.14
CA ASP A 75 11.49 -15.22 -10.06
C ASP A 75 10.40 -14.25 -10.54
N PHE A 76 10.78 -13.05 -11.01
CA PHE A 76 9.83 -12.06 -11.51
C PHE A 76 9.38 -12.38 -12.92
N ASP A 77 8.07 -12.36 -13.14
CA ASP A 77 7.48 -12.42 -14.47
C ASP A 77 7.68 -11.07 -15.17
N ILE A 78 8.74 -10.96 -15.97
CA ILE A 78 9.02 -9.78 -16.80
C ILE A 78 8.66 -10.08 -18.24
N GLU A 79 7.80 -9.24 -18.83
CA GLU A 79 7.41 -9.33 -20.25
C GLU A 79 8.63 -9.08 -21.16
N GLU A 80 8.65 -9.75 -22.32
CA GLU A 80 9.84 -9.83 -23.18
C GLU A 80 10.37 -8.46 -23.61
N GLU A 81 9.47 -7.51 -23.91
CA GLU A 81 9.82 -6.14 -24.34
C GLU A 81 10.60 -5.34 -23.27
N TYR A 82 10.49 -5.73 -22.00
CA TYR A 82 11.12 -5.02 -20.89
C TYR A 82 12.40 -5.67 -20.39
N ARG A 83 12.73 -6.89 -20.81
CA ARG A 83 13.88 -7.65 -20.26
C ARG A 83 15.25 -7.09 -20.59
N GLY A 84 15.37 -6.20 -21.57
CA GLY A 84 16.67 -5.72 -22.07
C GLY A 84 17.55 -5.06 -20.99
N ASP A 85 16.94 -4.43 -20.00
CA ASP A 85 17.63 -3.73 -18.91
C ASP A 85 17.62 -4.50 -17.57
N TRP A 86 17.11 -5.74 -17.54
CA TRP A 86 17.03 -6.58 -16.33
C TRP A 86 18.27 -7.45 -16.11
#